data_AF-A0A177E8E4-F1
#
_entry.id   AF-A0A177E8E4-F1
#
_cell.length_a   1.000
_cell.length_b   1.000
_cell.length_c   1.000
_cell.angle_alpha   90.00
_cell.angle_beta   90.00
_cell.angle_gamma   90.00
#
_symmetry.space_group_name_H-M   'P 1'
#
loop_
_entity.id
_entity.type
_entity.pdbx_description
1 polymer ?
#
loop_
_entity_poly.entity_id
_entity_poly.type
_entity_poly.pdbx_seq_one_letter_code
_entity_poly.pdbx_strand_id
1 'polypeptide(L)'
;MKKFLVVFLLFFAVSSTWAFPPGTFKGDNSPNQCINLVKKLPKQPLSPAEKEGLFKMIEEEKLAHDVYYVLFQRWQLRVFNNISRSEQRHIDMVKTLIEKYGLKNPVEGLDVGQFKTEEMQKLYKKLVRQGMASLGEAVKVGALIEEMDIYDLQQELKKTDNEDIRMVYQNLMKGSRNHLRVFGNWIEKMGLSYTPQYLSKQEFAKIVSSPKEMGPVDAQGKPMKINTK
;
A
#
# COMPACT_ATOMS: atom_id res chain seq x y z
N MET A 1 -20.70 -55.03 -38.27
CA MET A 1 -20.30 -54.72 -36.88
C MET A 1 -18.85 -54.25 -36.86
N LYS A 2 -18.60 -52.94 -36.77
CA LYS A 2 -17.27 -52.38 -36.48
C LYS A 2 -17.44 -51.43 -35.29
N LYS A 3 -16.83 -51.77 -34.16
CA LYS A 3 -16.86 -50.96 -32.93
C LYS A 3 -15.85 -49.82 -33.09
N PHE A 4 -16.31 -48.57 -33.08
CA PHE A 4 -15.45 -47.40 -32.93
C PHE A 4 -15.09 -47.25 -31.45
N LEU A 5 -13.79 -47.26 -31.16
CA LEU A 5 -13.20 -47.03 -29.85
C LEU A 5 -13.12 -45.50 -29.63
N VAL A 6 -13.91 -44.97 -28.70
CA VAL A 6 -13.79 -43.56 -28.26
C VAL A 6 -12.72 -43.52 -27.19
N VAL A 7 -11.57 -42.90 -27.49
CA VAL A 7 -10.51 -42.62 -26.52
C VAL A 7 -10.83 -41.30 -25.82
N PHE A 8 -11.19 -41.36 -24.54
CA PHE A 8 -11.29 -40.19 -23.67
C PHE A 8 -9.88 -39.80 -23.21
N LEU A 9 -9.34 -38.71 -23.76
CA LEU A 9 -8.14 -38.06 -23.24
C LEU A 9 -8.54 -37.20 -22.02
N LEU A 10 -8.32 -37.75 -20.83
CA LEU A 10 -8.41 -37.03 -19.56
C LEU A 10 -7.24 -36.04 -19.46
N PHE A 11 -7.51 -34.76 -19.67
CA PHE A 11 -6.60 -33.67 -19.29
C PHE A 11 -6.57 -33.56 -17.75
N PHE A 12 -5.53 -34.07 -17.12
CA PHE A 12 -5.21 -33.69 -15.74
C PHE A 12 -4.59 -32.30 -15.75
N ALA A 13 -5.40 -31.27 -15.46
CA ALA A 13 -4.88 -29.98 -15.04
C ALA A 13 -4.26 -30.14 -13.65
N VAL A 14 -2.93 -30.26 -13.58
CA VAL A 14 -2.21 -30.20 -12.33
C VAL A 14 -2.29 -28.76 -11.83
N SER A 15 -3.33 -28.45 -11.05
CA SER A 15 -3.37 -27.20 -10.29
C SER A 15 -2.26 -27.28 -9.26
N SER A 16 -1.13 -26.63 -9.52
CA SER A 16 -0.10 -26.39 -8.53
C SER A 16 -0.65 -25.39 -7.51
N THR A 17 -1.44 -25.89 -6.57
CA THR A 17 -1.83 -25.15 -5.38
C THR A 17 -0.57 -25.01 -4.53
N TRP A 18 0.16 -23.92 -4.73
CA TRP A 18 1.09 -23.41 -3.72
C TRP A 18 0.23 -22.96 -2.53
N ALA A 19 -0.20 -23.92 -1.73
CA ALA A 19 -0.85 -23.69 -0.46
C ALA A 19 0.22 -23.13 0.48
N PHE A 20 0.38 -21.81 0.49
CA PHE A 20 1.09 -21.15 1.58
C PHE A 20 0.37 -21.53 2.87
N PRO A 21 1.09 -22.01 3.90
CA PRO A 21 0.48 -22.27 5.19
C PRO A 21 -0.21 -20.98 5.65
N PRO A 22 -1.41 -21.05 6.24
CA PRO A 22 -2.07 -19.90 6.81
C PRO A 22 -1.22 -19.39 7.98
N GLY A 23 -0.23 -18.57 7.68
CA GLY A 23 0.40 -17.71 8.67
C GLY A 23 -0.71 -16.86 9.26
N THR A 24 -1.00 -17.07 10.53
CA THR A 24 -1.83 -16.20 11.35
C THR A 24 -1.21 -14.81 11.28
N PHE A 25 -1.71 -13.95 10.39
CA PHE A 25 -1.46 -12.52 10.46
C PHE A 25 -2.06 -12.07 11.79
N LYS A 26 -1.25 -12.02 12.86
CA LYS A 26 -1.59 -11.22 14.03
C LYS A 26 -1.75 -9.79 13.51
N GLY A 27 -2.94 -9.21 13.68
CA GLY A 27 -3.24 -7.85 13.22
C GLY A 27 -2.23 -6.87 13.81
N ASP A 28 -1.57 -6.10 12.93
CA ASP A 28 -0.76 -4.98 13.38
C ASP A 28 -1.70 -3.87 13.85
N ASN A 29 -1.77 -3.64 15.17
CA ASN A 29 -2.60 -2.59 15.78
C ASN A 29 -1.94 -1.20 15.70
N SER A 30 -0.76 -1.08 15.08
CA SER A 30 -0.02 0.20 14.96
C SER A 30 -0.86 1.33 14.36
N PRO A 31 -1.69 1.13 13.31
CA PRO A 31 -2.50 2.22 12.75
C PRO A 31 -3.52 2.79 13.75
N ASN A 32 -4.21 1.93 14.51
CA ASN A 32 -5.13 2.37 15.56
C ASN A 32 -4.40 3.10 16.69
N GLN A 33 -3.19 2.67 17.03
CA GLN A 33 -2.35 3.34 18.01
C GLN A 33 -1.91 4.73 17.52
N CYS A 34 -1.49 4.84 16.25
CA CYS A 34 -1.17 6.12 15.61
C CYS A 34 -2.36 7.08 15.64
N ILE A 35 -3.55 6.64 15.19
CA ILE A 35 -4.79 7.42 15.23
C ILE A 35 -5.08 7.93 16.65
N ASN A 36 -4.97 7.04 17.65
CA ASN A 36 -5.22 7.40 19.05
C ASN A 36 -4.21 8.41 19.60
N LEU A 37 -2.95 8.36 19.17
CA LEU A 37 -1.92 9.32 19.55
C LEU A 37 -2.17 10.68 18.88
N VAL A 38 -2.43 10.69 17.57
CA VAL A 38 -2.73 11.88 16.77
C VAL A 38 -3.93 12.65 17.34
N LYS A 39 -4.99 11.96 17.76
CA LYS A 39 -6.16 12.57 18.41
C LYS A 39 -5.85 13.26 19.74
N LYS A 40 -4.78 12.85 20.43
CA LYS A 40 -4.35 13.42 21.72
C LYS A 40 -3.36 14.58 21.57
N LEU A 41 -2.64 14.65 20.45
CA LEU A 41 -1.74 15.76 20.18
C LEU A 41 -2.51 17.08 20.04
N PRO A 42 -1.98 18.22 20.53
CA PRO A 42 -2.61 19.52 20.33
C PRO A 42 -2.68 19.84 18.84
N LYS A 43 -3.70 20.59 18.43
CA LYS A 43 -3.82 21.08 17.05
C LYS A 43 -2.84 22.22 16.83
N GLN A 44 -1.98 22.10 15.80
CA GLN A 44 -1.08 23.16 15.36
C GLN A 44 -1.71 23.95 14.19
N PRO A 45 -1.24 25.16 13.84
CA PRO A 45 -1.67 25.83 12.62
C PRO A 45 -1.33 24.98 11.39
N LEU A 46 -2.21 24.99 10.38
CA LEU A 46 -2.01 24.25 9.13
C LEU A 46 -1.59 25.22 8.02
N SER A 47 -0.43 25.00 7.42
CA SER A 47 0.01 25.75 6.25
C SER A 47 -0.71 25.30 4.97
N PRO A 48 -0.74 26.13 3.90
CA PRO A 48 -1.27 25.71 2.61
C PRO A 48 -0.59 24.46 2.04
N ALA A 49 0.74 24.36 2.16
CA ALA A 49 1.51 23.22 1.68
C ALA A 49 1.14 21.92 2.42
N GLU A 50 0.94 21.98 3.74
CA GLU A 50 0.50 20.83 4.52
C GLU A 50 -0.91 20.38 4.17
N LYS A 51 -1.82 21.34 3.93
CA LYS A 51 -3.18 21.03 3.47
C LYS A 51 -3.16 20.31 2.12
N GLU A 52 -2.37 20.80 1.17
CA GLU A 52 -2.19 20.16 -0.14
C GLU A 52 -1.57 18.78 0.00
N GLY A 53 -0.56 18.62 0.85
CA GLY A 53 0.03 17.33 1.19
C GLY A 53 -0.99 16.33 1.73
N LEU A 54 -1.84 16.72 2.67
CA LEU A 54 -2.89 15.84 3.22
C LEU A 54 -3.87 15.36 2.15
N PHE A 55 -4.25 16.24 1.22
CA PHE A 55 -5.13 15.89 0.12
C PHE A 55 -4.45 14.97 -0.90
N LYS A 56 -3.17 15.22 -1.20
CA LYS A 56 -2.37 14.34 -2.05
C LYS A 56 -2.28 12.94 -1.44
N MET A 57 -1.86 12.84 -0.17
CA MET A 57 -1.63 11.55 0.48
C MET A 57 -2.91 10.72 0.61
N ILE A 58 -4.07 11.32 0.91
CA ILE A 58 -5.30 10.52 0.96
C ILE A 58 -5.76 10.03 -0.43
N GLU A 59 -5.54 10.81 -1.50
CA GLU A 59 -5.81 10.34 -2.86
C GLU A 59 -4.85 9.21 -3.27
N GLU A 60 -3.57 9.31 -2.88
CA GLU A 60 -2.53 8.33 -3.18
C GLU A 60 -2.75 7.00 -2.44
N GLU A 61 -3.11 7.05 -1.16
CA GLU A 61 -3.46 5.85 -0.38
C GLU A 61 -4.75 5.18 -0.92
N LYS A 62 -5.71 5.97 -1.40
CA LYS A 62 -6.89 5.44 -2.11
C LYS A 62 -6.50 4.79 -3.44
N LEU A 63 -5.58 5.37 -4.19
CA LEU A 63 -5.06 4.79 -5.42
C LEU A 63 -4.45 3.41 -5.16
N ALA A 64 -3.58 3.30 -4.15
CA ALA A 64 -2.98 2.03 -3.74
C ALA A 64 -4.07 1.01 -3.33
N HIS A 65 -4.99 1.40 -2.44
CA HIS A 65 -6.13 0.59 -2.03
C HIS A 65 -6.91 0.02 -3.23
N ASP A 66 -7.34 0.90 -4.13
CA ASP A 66 -8.23 0.55 -5.23
C ASP A 66 -7.54 -0.33 -6.26
N VAL A 67 -6.27 -0.05 -6.59
CA VAL A 67 -5.48 -0.91 -7.48
C VAL A 67 -5.33 -2.30 -6.87
N TYR A 68 -4.97 -2.41 -5.60
CA TYR A 68 -4.83 -3.71 -4.94
C TYR A 68 -6.13 -4.46 -4.81
N TYR A 69 -7.23 -3.77 -4.54
CA TYR A 69 -8.56 -4.37 -4.52
C TYR A 69 -8.87 -5.02 -5.88
N VAL A 70 -8.70 -4.27 -6.98
CA VAL A 70 -9.00 -4.74 -8.33
C VAL A 70 -8.05 -5.86 -8.79
N LEU A 71 -6.76 -5.77 -8.47
CA LEU A 71 -5.79 -6.83 -8.76
C LEU A 71 -6.06 -8.09 -7.94
N PHE A 72 -6.56 -7.97 -6.70
CA PHE A 72 -7.00 -9.12 -5.93
C PHE A 72 -8.20 -9.82 -6.60
N GLN A 73 -9.20 -9.07 -7.06
CA GLN A 73 -10.35 -9.66 -7.77
C GLN A 73 -9.90 -10.48 -8.98
N ARG A 74 -8.92 -9.96 -9.74
CA ARG A 74 -8.42 -10.61 -10.96
C ARG A 74 -7.56 -11.85 -10.69
N TRP A 75 -6.60 -11.73 -9.78
CA TRP A 75 -5.52 -12.70 -9.62
C TRP A 75 -5.67 -13.60 -8.40
N GLN A 76 -6.56 -13.23 -7.46
CA GLN A 76 -6.82 -13.93 -6.19
C GLN A 76 -5.56 -14.16 -5.34
N LEU A 77 -4.48 -13.40 -5.60
CA LEU A 77 -3.25 -13.46 -4.83
C LEU A 77 -3.45 -12.75 -3.50
N ARG A 78 -3.44 -13.51 -2.40
CA ARG A 78 -3.77 -13.03 -1.05
C ARG A 78 -3.00 -11.78 -0.61
N VAL A 79 -1.80 -11.56 -1.16
CA VAL A 79 -1.00 -10.37 -0.89
C VAL A 79 -1.76 -9.07 -1.20
N PHE A 80 -2.46 -9.01 -2.32
CA PHE A 80 -3.23 -7.82 -2.73
C PHE A 80 -4.40 -7.54 -1.77
N ASN A 81 -5.10 -8.58 -1.29
CA ASN A 81 -6.15 -8.42 -0.27
C ASN A 81 -5.59 -8.01 1.10
N ASN A 82 -4.42 -8.52 1.47
CA ASN A 82 -3.78 -8.14 2.73
C ASN A 82 -3.33 -6.68 2.72
N ILE A 83 -2.74 -6.23 1.60
CA ILE A 83 -2.19 -4.89 1.46
C ILE A 83 -3.29 -3.86 1.23
N SER A 84 -4.31 -4.11 0.39
CA SER A 84 -5.49 -3.22 0.29
C SER A 84 -6.13 -2.93 1.66
N ARG A 85 -6.29 -3.95 2.53
CA ARG A 85 -6.76 -3.74 3.90
C ARG A 85 -5.79 -2.95 4.80
N SER A 86 -4.51 -2.90 4.45
CA SER A 86 -3.53 -2.02 5.07
C SER A 86 -3.72 -0.58 4.59
N GLU A 87 -3.90 -0.38 3.29
CA GLU A 87 -4.12 0.97 2.71
C GLU A 87 -5.41 1.58 3.20
N GLN A 88 -6.46 0.79 3.45
CA GLN A 88 -7.64 1.34 4.12
C GLN A 88 -7.29 1.96 5.49
N ARG A 89 -6.37 1.35 6.25
CA ARG A 89 -5.92 1.93 7.52
C ARG A 89 -5.06 3.17 7.30
N HIS A 90 -4.31 3.25 6.21
CA HIS A 90 -3.58 4.46 5.84
C HIS A 90 -4.54 5.61 5.49
N ILE A 91 -5.57 5.34 4.69
CA ILE A 91 -6.67 6.27 4.41
C ILE A 91 -7.30 6.73 5.73
N ASP A 92 -7.58 5.83 6.68
CA ASP A 92 -8.16 6.19 7.98
C ASP A 92 -7.22 7.07 8.83
N MET A 93 -5.91 6.86 8.75
CA MET A 93 -4.90 7.70 9.41
C MET A 93 -4.89 9.12 8.85
N VAL A 94 -4.86 9.29 7.52
CA VAL A 94 -4.90 10.62 6.88
C VAL A 94 -6.25 11.29 7.08
N LYS A 95 -7.36 10.53 6.97
CA LYS A 95 -8.72 11.00 7.24
C LYS A 95 -8.84 11.58 8.66
N THR A 96 -8.20 10.95 9.66
CA THR A 96 -8.18 11.47 11.03
C THR A 96 -7.58 12.88 11.10
N LEU A 97 -6.50 13.16 10.35
CA LEU A 97 -5.94 14.51 10.27
C LEU A 97 -6.89 15.46 9.54
N ILE A 98 -7.44 15.07 8.39
CA ILE A 98 -8.40 15.87 7.63
C ILE A 98 -9.57 16.31 8.52
N GLU A 99 -10.15 15.39 9.29
CA GLU A 99 -11.23 15.68 10.25
C GLU A 99 -10.76 16.58 11.40
N LYS A 100 -9.60 16.29 12.01
CA LYS A 100 -9.01 17.11 13.09
C LYS A 100 -8.79 18.56 12.65
N TYR A 101 -8.39 18.76 11.40
CA TYR A 101 -8.17 20.08 10.83
C TYR A 101 -9.46 20.75 10.32
N GLY A 102 -10.60 20.06 10.33
CA GLY A 102 -11.88 20.60 9.85
C GLY A 102 -11.94 20.74 8.32
N LEU A 103 -11.17 19.92 7.61
CA LEU A 103 -11.09 19.90 6.15
C LEU A 103 -12.13 18.95 5.56
N LYS A 104 -12.54 19.21 4.31
CA LYS A 104 -13.38 18.29 3.54
C LYS A 104 -12.49 17.21 2.90
N ASN A 105 -12.84 15.95 3.10
CA ASN A 105 -12.10 14.83 2.51
C ASN A 105 -12.31 14.81 0.97
N PRO A 106 -11.24 14.90 0.15
CA PRO A 106 -11.37 14.90 -1.31
C PRO A 106 -11.89 13.58 -1.87
N VAL A 107 -11.66 12.45 -1.20
CA VAL A 107 -12.05 11.12 -1.69
C VAL A 107 -13.39 10.61 -1.15
N GLU A 108 -14.04 11.39 -0.30
CA GLU A 108 -15.34 11.01 0.28
C GLU A 108 -16.42 10.88 -0.80
N GLY A 109 -17.16 9.77 -0.73
CA GLY A 109 -18.24 9.45 -1.67
C GLY A 109 -17.79 8.98 -3.05
N LEU A 110 -16.49 8.71 -3.25
CA LEU A 110 -15.96 8.16 -4.50
C LEU A 110 -15.88 6.63 -4.42
N ASP A 111 -16.41 5.95 -5.43
CA ASP A 111 -16.30 4.49 -5.53
C ASP A 111 -14.86 4.04 -5.88
N VAL A 112 -14.64 2.72 -5.86
CA VAL A 112 -13.38 2.11 -6.31
C VAL A 112 -13.07 2.56 -7.74
N GLY A 113 -11.88 3.09 -7.93
CA GLY A 113 -11.37 3.55 -9.22
C GLY A 113 -11.87 4.93 -9.68
N GLN A 114 -12.66 5.62 -8.86
CA GLN A 114 -13.05 7.01 -9.09
C GLN A 114 -12.10 7.98 -8.36
N PHE A 115 -11.61 8.98 -9.09
CA PHE A 115 -10.76 10.06 -8.57
C PHE A 115 -11.23 11.40 -9.14
N LYS A 116 -11.17 12.47 -8.34
CA LYS A 116 -11.59 13.81 -8.78
C LYS A 116 -10.54 14.46 -9.69
N THR A 117 -9.27 14.25 -9.38
CA THR A 117 -8.16 14.80 -10.16
C THR A 117 -7.93 13.95 -11.42
N GLU A 118 -7.80 14.60 -12.57
CA GLU A 118 -7.59 13.92 -13.85
C GLU A 118 -6.28 13.11 -13.85
N GLU A 119 -5.26 13.63 -13.17
CA GLU A 119 -3.97 12.97 -12.98
C GLU A 119 -4.10 11.63 -12.26
N MET A 120 -4.74 11.61 -11.08
CA MET A 120 -4.94 10.37 -10.32
C MET A 120 -5.83 9.39 -11.07
N GLN A 121 -6.86 9.89 -11.77
CA GLN A 121 -7.73 9.04 -12.57
C GLN A 121 -6.97 8.36 -13.73
N LYS A 122 -6.04 9.08 -14.38
CA LYS A 122 -5.15 8.53 -15.43
C LYS A 122 -4.16 7.54 -14.85
N LEU A 123 -3.56 7.86 -13.70
CA LEU A 123 -2.60 6.99 -13.02
C LEU A 123 -3.25 5.66 -12.61
N TYR A 124 -4.43 5.70 -12.00
CA TYR A 124 -5.23 4.50 -11.67
C TYR A 124 -5.45 3.61 -12.89
N LYS A 125 -5.96 4.19 -13.99
CA LYS A 125 -6.21 3.44 -15.23
C LYS A 125 -4.93 2.83 -15.81
N LYS A 126 -3.81 3.55 -15.75
CA LYS A 126 -2.50 3.05 -16.19
C LYS A 126 -2.05 1.85 -15.36
N LEU A 127 -2.07 1.97 -14.03
CA LEU A 127 -1.61 0.93 -13.11
C LEU A 127 -2.48 -0.32 -13.18
N VAL A 128 -3.82 -0.17 -13.21
CA VAL A 128 -4.73 -1.31 -13.40
C VAL A 128 -4.49 -1.99 -14.73
N ARG A 129 -4.39 -1.24 -15.84
CA ARG A 129 -4.12 -1.82 -17.16
C ARG A 129 -2.81 -2.62 -17.18
N GLN A 130 -1.75 -2.08 -16.58
CA GLN A 130 -0.47 -2.78 -16.48
C GLN A 130 -0.60 -4.05 -15.62
N GLY A 131 -1.17 -3.95 -14.43
CA GLY A 131 -1.30 -5.09 -13.51
C GLY A 131 -2.28 -6.16 -14.00
N MET A 132 -3.20 -5.83 -14.91
CA MET A 132 -4.09 -6.79 -15.55
C MET A 132 -3.41 -7.61 -16.66
N ALA A 133 -2.24 -7.19 -17.15
CA ALA A 133 -1.55 -7.87 -18.24
C ALA A 133 -1.05 -9.27 -17.84
N SER A 134 -0.49 -9.40 -16.63
CA SER A 134 -0.09 -10.69 -16.07
C SER A 134 0.07 -10.58 -14.55
N LEU A 135 0.10 -11.72 -13.84
CA LEU A 135 0.38 -11.73 -12.41
C LEU A 135 1.77 -11.12 -12.10
N GLY A 136 2.76 -11.36 -12.96
CA GLY A 136 4.09 -10.75 -12.81
C GLY A 136 4.05 -9.23 -12.91
N GLU A 137 3.29 -8.69 -13.86
CA GLU A 137 3.08 -7.23 -13.96
C GLU A 137 2.27 -6.68 -12.79
N ALA A 138 1.31 -7.43 -12.26
CA ALA A 138 0.57 -7.05 -11.06
C ALA A 138 1.48 -6.88 -9.83
N VAL A 139 2.44 -7.80 -9.65
CA VAL A 139 3.44 -7.73 -8.57
C VAL A 139 4.37 -6.53 -8.76
N LYS A 140 4.80 -6.24 -9.99
CA LYS A 140 5.62 -5.06 -10.29
C LYS A 140 4.87 -3.76 -10.09
N VAL A 141 3.58 -3.71 -10.41
CA VAL A 141 2.70 -2.56 -10.11
C VAL A 141 2.63 -2.33 -8.61
N GLY A 142 2.56 -3.39 -7.81
CA GLY A 142 2.69 -3.28 -6.34
C GLY A 142 3.98 -2.61 -5.91
N ALA A 143 5.14 -3.11 -6.35
CA ALA A 143 6.41 -2.46 -6.03
C ALA A 143 6.47 -0.99 -6.48
N LEU A 144 5.93 -0.67 -7.66
CA LEU A 144 5.91 0.68 -8.22
C LEU A 144 5.10 1.66 -7.38
N ILE A 145 3.92 1.24 -6.90
CA ILE A 145 3.06 2.04 -6.05
C ILE A 145 3.77 2.35 -4.73
N GLU A 146 4.36 1.35 -4.09
CA GLU A 146 5.03 1.56 -2.80
C GLU A 146 6.29 2.42 -2.92
N GLU A 147 7.01 2.35 -4.04
CA GLU A 147 8.13 3.25 -4.29
C GLU A 147 7.70 4.71 -4.43
N MET A 148 6.62 4.94 -5.19
CA MET A 148 6.04 6.26 -5.40
C MET A 148 5.58 6.86 -4.06
N ASP A 149 4.86 6.07 -3.27
CA ASP A 149 4.35 6.47 -1.96
C ASP A 149 5.48 6.82 -0.98
N ILE A 150 6.55 6.00 -0.92
CA ILE A 150 7.75 6.32 -0.11
C ILE A 150 8.39 7.62 -0.59
N TYR A 151 8.56 7.78 -1.90
CA TYR A 151 9.20 8.98 -2.46
C TYR A 151 8.40 10.25 -2.15
N ASP A 152 7.08 10.19 -2.30
CA ASP A 152 6.19 11.31 -2.09
C ASP A 152 6.07 11.66 -0.61
N LEU A 153 5.96 10.67 0.29
CA LEU A 153 6.03 10.87 1.73
C LEU A 153 7.35 11.52 2.17
N GLN A 154 8.49 11.14 1.56
CA GLN A 154 9.77 11.80 1.81
C GLN A 154 9.77 13.26 1.36
N GLN A 155 9.07 13.61 0.29
CA GLN A 155 8.95 15.01 -0.14
C GLN A 155 8.03 15.79 0.78
N GLU A 156 6.88 15.23 1.17
CA GLU A 156 5.93 15.88 2.06
C GLU A 156 6.52 16.10 3.46
N LEU A 157 7.29 15.14 3.98
CA LEU A 157 7.99 15.28 5.27
C LEU A 157 9.04 16.41 5.33
N LYS A 158 9.51 16.90 4.17
CA LYS A 158 10.41 18.08 4.10
C LYS A 158 9.66 19.40 4.16
N LYS A 159 8.35 19.39 3.92
CA LYS A 159 7.49 20.58 3.83
C LYS A 159 6.68 20.85 5.10
N THR A 160 6.81 19.98 6.11
CA THR A 160 6.02 20.05 7.35
C THR A 160 6.88 19.90 8.59
N ASP A 161 6.69 20.81 9.54
CA ASP A 161 7.13 20.71 10.92
C ASP A 161 5.98 20.30 11.86
N ASN A 162 4.75 20.16 11.34
CA ASN A 162 3.58 19.84 12.12
C ASN A 162 3.63 18.41 12.68
N GLU A 163 3.61 18.30 14.01
CA GLU A 163 3.94 17.07 14.72
C GLU A 163 2.97 15.93 14.42
N ASP A 164 1.68 16.21 14.29
CA ASP A 164 0.69 15.16 14.04
C ASP A 164 0.70 14.66 12.59
N ILE A 165 0.93 15.57 11.62
CA ILE A 165 1.14 15.23 10.21
C ILE A 165 2.38 14.37 10.05
N ARG A 166 3.49 14.80 10.65
CA ARG A 166 4.75 14.05 10.61
C ARG A 166 4.61 12.66 11.20
N MET A 167 3.89 12.52 12.32
CA MET A 167 3.64 11.21 12.93
C MET A 167 2.87 10.29 11.98
N VAL A 168 1.82 10.77 11.31
CA VAL A 168 1.07 9.99 10.33
C VAL A 168 1.97 9.61 9.14
N TYR A 169 2.64 10.57 8.51
CA TYR A 169 3.48 10.30 7.34
C TYR A 169 4.63 9.33 7.63
N GLN A 170 5.25 9.40 8.80
CA GLN A 170 6.26 8.42 9.20
C GLN A 170 5.69 7.00 9.34
N ASN A 171 4.46 6.87 9.84
CA ASN A 171 3.79 5.57 9.98
C ASN A 171 3.29 5.02 8.64
N LEU A 172 2.79 5.88 7.73
CA LEU A 172 2.49 5.52 6.34
C LEU A 172 3.76 4.99 5.67
N MET A 173 4.84 5.77 5.68
CA MET A 173 6.10 5.42 5.00
C MET A 173 6.71 4.11 5.55
N LYS A 174 6.52 3.82 6.84
CA LYS A 174 6.87 2.51 7.43
C LYS A 174 6.00 1.38 6.88
N GLY A 175 4.69 1.62 6.72
CA GLY A 175 3.75 0.74 6.04
C GLY A 175 4.19 0.42 4.62
N SER A 176 4.41 1.45 3.81
CA SER A 176 4.82 1.33 2.40
C SER A 176 6.16 0.60 2.25
N ARG A 177 7.16 0.87 3.12
CA ARG A 177 8.41 0.08 3.16
C ARG A 177 8.15 -1.40 3.44
N ASN A 178 7.20 -1.73 4.31
CA ASN A 178 6.83 -3.12 4.57
C ASN A 178 6.09 -3.77 3.40
N HIS A 179 5.24 -3.03 2.70
CA HIS A 179 4.60 -3.51 1.48
C HIS A 179 5.63 -3.72 0.36
N LEU A 180 6.58 -2.80 0.20
CA LEU A 180 7.68 -2.92 -0.74
C LEU A 180 8.55 -4.15 -0.48
N ARG A 181 8.86 -4.46 0.79
CA ARG A 181 9.51 -5.74 1.16
C ARG A 181 8.71 -6.95 0.71
N VAL A 182 7.38 -6.90 0.85
CA VAL A 182 6.51 -8.00 0.44
C VAL A 182 6.50 -8.17 -1.08
N PHE A 183 6.38 -7.09 -1.85
CA PHE A 183 6.44 -7.16 -3.31
C PHE A 183 7.83 -7.51 -3.83
N GLY A 184 8.91 -7.02 -3.19
CA GLY A 184 10.28 -7.42 -3.46
C GLY A 184 10.51 -8.92 -3.31
N ASN A 185 9.98 -9.52 -2.23
CA ASN A 185 10.01 -10.97 -2.05
C ASN A 185 9.23 -11.74 -3.13
N TRP A 186 8.10 -11.19 -3.62
CA TRP A 186 7.36 -11.79 -4.73
C TRP A 186 8.11 -11.68 -6.06
N ILE A 187 8.75 -10.54 -6.32
CA ILE A 187 9.61 -10.32 -7.49
C ILE A 187 10.72 -11.37 -7.53
N GLU A 188 11.42 -11.57 -6.42
CA GLU A 188 12.48 -12.57 -6.30
C GLU A 188 11.94 -13.99 -6.49
N LYS A 189 10.88 -14.37 -5.78
CA LYS A 189 10.27 -15.71 -5.86
C LYS A 189 9.78 -16.07 -7.25
N MET A 190 9.32 -15.08 -8.02
CA MET A 190 8.84 -15.27 -9.38
C MET A 190 9.95 -15.13 -10.44
N GLY A 191 11.20 -14.86 -10.03
CA GLY A 191 12.33 -14.65 -10.96
C GLY A 191 12.14 -13.44 -11.87
N LEU A 192 11.39 -12.42 -11.43
CA LEU A 192 11.09 -11.23 -12.24
C LEU A 192 12.27 -10.25 -12.19
N SER A 193 12.53 -9.59 -13.31
CA SER A 193 13.38 -8.41 -13.33
C SER A 193 12.58 -7.16 -12.96
N TYR A 194 13.13 -6.34 -12.07
CA TYR A 194 12.52 -5.08 -11.65
C TYR A 194 13.60 -4.02 -11.47
N THR A 195 13.37 -2.84 -12.03
CA THR A 195 14.23 -1.66 -11.85
C THR A 195 13.41 -0.58 -11.14
N PRO A 196 13.85 -0.10 -9.97
CA PRO A 196 13.22 1.01 -9.24
C PRO A 196 13.03 2.23 -10.13
N GLN A 197 11.88 2.88 -10.03
CA GLN A 197 11.53 4.05 -10.86
C GLN A 197 11.54 5.36 -10.06
N TYR A 198 11.24 5.31 -8.76
CA TYR A 198 11.22 6.49 -7.90
C TYR A 198 12.36 6.46 -6.87
N LEU A 199 12.65 5.28 -6.31
CA LEU A 199 13.76 5.12 -5.37
C LEU A 199 15.07 4.87 -6.10
N SER A 200 16.18 5.25 -5.47
CA SER A 200 17.49 4.81 -5.95
C SER A 200 17.62 3.28 -5.85
N LYS A 201 18.41 2.67 -6.73
CA LYS A 201 18.71 1.23 -6.66
C LYS A 201 19.22 0.80 -5.28
N GLN A 202 20.06 1.65 -4.66
CA GLN A 202 20.62 1.39 -3.34
C GLN A 202 19.56 1.43 -2.24
N GLU A 203 18.66 2.42 -2.28
CA GLU A 203 17.59 2.56 -1.30
C GLU A 203 16.57 1.44 -1.40
N PHE A 204 16.12 1.11 -2.61
CA PHE A 204 15.25 -0.03 -2.85
C PHE A 204 15.88 -1.32 -2.30
N ALA A 205 17.15 -1.60 -2.67
CA ALA A 205 17.86 -2.79 -2.21
C ALA A 205 17.96 -2.84 -0.68
N LYS A 206 18.24 -1.70 -0.03
CA LYS A 206 18.29 -1.59 1.43
C LYS A 206 16.94 -1.90 2.08
N ILE A 207 15.83 -1.41 1.51
CA ILE A 207 14.49 -1.69 2.04
C ILE A 207 14.16 -3.17 1.92
N VAL A 208 14.23 -3.73 0.71
CA VAL A 208 13.77 -5.11 0.44
C VAL A 208 14.63 -6.18 1.12
N SER A 209 15.91 -5.90 1.38
CA SER A 209 16.83 -6.83 2.07
C SER A 209 16.81 -6.72 3.60
N SER A 210 16.06 -5.76 4.17
CA SER A 210 16.00 -5.54 5.62
C SER A 210 14.79 -6.23 6.26
N PRO A 211 14.84 -6.59 7.55
CA PRO A 211 13.69 -7.14 8.26
C PRO A 211 12.47 -6.21 8.25
N LYS A 212 11.28 -6.81 8.37
CA LYS A 212 10.01 -6.07 8.50
C LYS A 212 10.05 -5.15 9.72
N GLU A 213 9.58 -3.92 9.55
CA GLU A 213 9.44 -2.94 10.62
C GLU A 213 8.15 -3.16 11.43
N MET A 214 8.24 -3.06 12.76
CA MET A 214 7.17 -3.42 13.69
C MET A 214 6.82 -2.25 14.62
N GLY A 215 5.55 -2.18 15.04
CA GLY A 215 5.06 -1.13 15.94
C GLY A 215 4.92 0.24 15.25
N PRO A 216 4.33 1.22 15.94
CA PRO A 216 4.27 2.59 15.46
C PRO A 216 5.61 3.32 15.69
N VAL A 217 5.79 4.38 14.92
CA VAL A 217 6.92 5.30 15.03
C VAL A 217 6.43 6.70 15.45
N ASP A 218 7.31 7.48 16.07
CA ASP A 218 7.04 8.88 16.43
C ASP A 218 7.18 9.83 15.23
N ALA A 219 6.98 11.13 15.44
CA ALA A 219 7.10 12.17 14.42
C ALA A 219 8.52 12.35 13.83
N GLN A 220 9.51 11.69 14.43
CA GLN A 220 10.89 11.62 13.94
C GLN A 220 11.21 10.26 13.30
N GLY A 221 10.21 9.38 13.16
CA GLY A 221 10.36 8.05 12.57
C GLY A 221 11.05 7.04 13.50
N LYS A 222 11.18 7.33 14.80
CA LYS A 222 11.80 6.41 15.76
C LYS A 222 10.76 5.43 16.32
N PRO A 223 11.11 4.14 16.50
CA PRO A 223 10.21 3.16 17.10
C PRO A 223 9.73 3.59 18.48
N MET A 224 8.41 3.56 18.69
CA MET A 224 7.84 3.86 20.00
C MET A 224 7.82 2.61 20.87
N LYS A 225 8.25 2.74 22.13
CA LYS A 225 8.04 1.71 23.15
C LYS A 225 6.57 1.71 23.53
N ILE A 226 5.83 0.69 23.15
CA ILE A 226 4.47 0.50 23.64
C ILE A 226 4.54 -0.41 24.86
N ASN A 227 4.20 0.14 26.03
CA ASN A 227 3.85 -0.70 27.17
C ASN A 227 2.56 -1.45 26.82
N THR A 228 2.70 -2.69 26.39
CA THR A 228 1.60 -3.66 26.41
C THR A 228 1.34 -4.01 27.87
N LYS A 229 0.53 -3.18 28.55
CA LYS A 229 -0.18 -3.63 29.74
C LYS A 229 -1.39 -4.44 29.31
#